data_AF-M3ZJY1-F1
#
_entry.id   AF-M3ZJY1-F1
#
_cell.length_a   1.000
_cell.length_b   1.000
_cell.length_c   1.000
_cell.angle_alpha   90.00
_cell.angle_beta   90.00
_cell.angle_gamma   90.00
#
_symmetry.space_group_name_H-M   'P 1'
#
loop_
_entity.id
_entity.type
_entity.pdbx_description
1 polymer ?
#
loop_
_entity_poly.entity_id
_entity_poly.type
_entity_poly.pdbx_seq_one_letter_code
_entity_poly.pdbx_strand_id
1 'polypeptide(L)'
;MRERMAGFGLISPVTLRLLLQDLHVSSHLLVEILSLHRIGSSSGVSLPLSLLGFPPCFSQIMRLLVSLANHRLEPLEGFTVAMRFCEVLLLFGLLRLTSGLPVASPFSQAPFLTVWNAPTENCLSQYGVDLDLGMFSIVQNQNQTFIGENVTIFYADKLGLYPRYSAQGEAINGGVPQNSSLDAHLRLASEDIRYYIPDRDFQGLAVVDWESWRPVWERNWDSKQVYKEGSKALVRARHPDWSPAQVEAAARLEFEQSGRKFMEETQKLGQKMRPSGLWGFYGFPNCYNYYNDRSINYTGECPDVELSRNDELFWMWNASSALYPDIYLSLDLRGLGKEVLLYTHHRILEAMRAADQVTPSQLPVFPYARIVYTYTLEFLSKVSGGLVPSSSARSDVNNILFAQHRSIWSTL
;
A
#
# COMPACT_ATOMS: atom_id res chain seq x y z
N MET A 1 -63.97 -14.16 26.84
CA MET A 1 -64.72 -13.27 25.93
C MET A 1 -63.67 -12.50 25.14
N ARG A 2 -63.40 -12.85 23.87
CA ARG A 2 -64.05 -12.28 22.67
C ARG A 2 -64.10 -10.75 22.79
N GLU A 3 -63.35 -9.99 22.00
CA GLU A 3 -63.55 -9.79 20.55
C GLU A 3 -62.43 -8.92 19.93
N ARG A 4 -62.43 -8.86 18.59
CA ARG A 4 -61.60 -8.12 17.60
C ARG A 4 -60.61 -9.03 16.87
N MET A 5 -60.49 -9.06 15.55
CA MET A 5 -60.99 -8.25 14.42
C MET A 5 -60.88 -9.17 13.18
N ALA A 6 -61.90 -9.32 12.34
CA ALA A 6 -62.16 -8.52 11.14
C ALA A 6 -60.99 -8.45 10.12
N GLY A 7 -61.11 -9.22 9.02
CA GLY A 7 -60.89 -8.77 7.64
C GLY A 7 -59.47 -8.74 7.05
N PHE A 8 -59.44 -8.87 5.71
CA PHE A 8 -58.36 -8.63 4.73
C PHE A 8 -57.35 -9.78 4.53
N GLY A 9 -56.97 -10.21 3.32
CA GLY A 9 -57.21 -9.75 1.95
C GLY A 9 -56.08 -10.30 1.07
N LEU A 10 -56.38 -10.75 -0.16
CA LEU A 10 -55.41 -11.26 -1.14
C LEU A 10 -54.30 -10.22 -1.42
N ILE A 11 -53.04 -10.69 -1.49
CA ILE A 11 -51.88 -9.82 -1.77
C ILE A 11 -51.97 -9.30 -3.21
N SER A 12 -51.91 -7.97 -3.36
CA SER A 12 -51.94 -7.29 -4.65
C SER A 12 -50.67 -7.60 -5.48
N PRO A 13 -50.77 -7.74 -6.82
CA PRO A 13 -49.63 -7.89 -7.71
C PRO A 13 -48.58 -6.78 -7.58
N VAL A 14 -48.97 -5.59 -7.12
CA VAL A 14 -48.09 -4.44 -6.88
C VAL A 14 -47.21 -4.67 -5.64
N THR A 15 -47.78 -5.26 -4.58
CA THR A 15 -47.06 -5.60 -3.34
C THR A 15 -46.06 -6.74 -3.57
N LEU A 16 -46.41 -7.71 -4.41
CA LEU A 16 -45.50 -8.78 -4.83
C LEU A 16 -44.34 -8.25 -5.69
N ARG A 17 -44.58 -7.24 -6.52
CA ARG A 17 -43.53 -6.59 -7.32
C ARG A 17 -42.54 -5.79 -6.46
N LEU A 18 -43.02 -5.10 -5.43
CA LEU A 18 -42.19 -4.33 -4.50
C LEU A 18 -41.32 -5.23 -3.61
N LEU A 19 -41.88 -6.32 -3.09
CA LEU A 19 -41.13 -7.33 -2.31
C LEU A 19 -40.00 -8.01 -3.10
N LEU A 20 -40.10 -8.04 -4.44
CA LEU A 20 -39.10 -8.67 -5.31
C LEU A 20 -38.09 -7.68 -5.90
N GLN A 21 -38.38 -6.37 -5.87
CA GLN A 21 -37.40 -5.32 -6.20
C GLN A 21 -36.31 -5.21 -5.12
N ASP A 22 -36.65 -5.43 -3.85
CA ASP A 22 -35.68 -5.45 -2.75
C ASP A 22 -34.71 -6.65 -2.80
N LEU A 23 -35.00 -7.66 -3.64
CA LEU A 23 -34.19 -8.89 -3.79
C LEU A 23 -33.31 -8.92 -5.05
N HIS A 24 -33.30 -7.85 -5.86
CA HIS A 24 -32.46 -7.72 -7.09
C HIS A 24 -32.55 -8.93 -8.06
N VAL A 25 -33.73 -9.56 -8.17
CA VAL A 25 -33.93 -10.69 -9.09
C VAL A 25 -34.13 -10.17 -10.53
N SER A 26 -33.30 -10.65 -11.46
CA SER A 26 -33.35 -10.27 -12.89
C SER A 26 -34.75 -10.50 -13.49
N SER A 27 -35.21 -9.53 -14.28
CA SER A 27 -36.51 -9.55 -14.97
C SER A 27 -36.72 -10.76 -15.88
N HIS A 28 -35.64 -11.40 -16.34
CA HIS A 28 -35.67 -12.62 -17.14
C HIS A 28 -36.15 -13.85 -16.35
N LEU A 29 -35.74 -13.97 -15.08
CA LEU A 29 -36.10 -15.10 -14.21
C LEU A 29 -37.58 -15.03 -13.78
N LEU A 30 -38.12 -13.81 -13.69
CA LEU A 30 -39.52 -13.56 -13.37
C LEU A 30 -40.47 -14.08 -14.47
N VAL A 31 -40.05 -14.00 -15.73
CA VAL A 31 -40.83 -14.45 -16.89
C VAL A 31 -40.85 -15.98 -16.99
N GLU A 32 -39.75 -16.66 -16.65
CA GLU A 32 -39.69 -18.13 -16.62
C GLU A 32 -40.56 -18.73 -15.51
N ILE A 33 -40.55 -18.14 -14.31
CA ILE A 33 -41.36 -18.60 -13.17
C ILE A 33 -42.86 -18.46 -13.47
N LEU A 34 -43.28 -17.36 -14.08
CA LEU A 34 -44.68 -17.14 -14.49
C LEU A 34 -45.10 -18.03 -15.66
N SER A 35 -44.16 -18.38 -16.56
CA SER A 35 -44.42 -19.28 -17.69
C SER A 35 -44.58 -20.74 -17.25
N LEU A 36 -43.79 -21.20 -16.27
CA LEU A 36 -43.91 -22.53 -15.67
C LEU A 36 -45.23 -22.73 -14.92
N HIS A 37 -45.77 -21.67 -14.31
CA HIS A 37 -47.07 -21.72 -13.63
C HIS A 37 -48.25 -21.88 -14.60
N ARG A 38 -48.16 -21.36 -15.84
CA ARG A 38 -49.15 -21.60 -16.90
C ARG A 38 -49.09 -23.01 -17.48
N ILE A 39 -47.91 -23.63 -17.52
CA ILE A 39 -47.74 -24.99 -18.08
C ILE A 39 -48.28 -26.05 -17.11
N GLY A 40 -48.14 -25.84 -15.80
CA GLY A 40 -48.58 -26.79 -14.76
C GLY A 40 -50.10 -26.93 -14.58
N SER A 41 -50.92 -26.00 -15.09
CA SER A 41 -52.38 -26.07 -14.90
C SER A 41 -53.12 -26.90 -15.97
N SER A 42 -52.44 -27.35 -17.04
CA SER A 42 -53.10 -28.00 -18.18
C SER A 42 -52.71 -29.47 -18.44
N SER A 43 -51.72 -30.04 -17.74
CA SER A 43 -51.17 -31.35 -18.14
C SER A 43 -50.76 -32.29 -17.00
N GLY A 44 -51.33 -32.17 -15.80
CA GLY A 44 -51.45 -33.29 -14.82
C GLY A 44 -50.20 -34.10 -14.42
N VAL A 45 -48.97 -33.66 -14.74
CA VAL A 45 -47.72 -34.38 -14.44
C VAL A 45 -46.82 -33.46 -13.63
N SER A 46 -46.61 -33.80 -12.35
CA SER A 46 -45.66 -33.12 -11.47
C SER A 46 -44.26 -33.73 -11.64
N LEU A 47 -43.30 -32.99 -12.19
CA LEU A 47 -41.89 -33.38 -12.16
C LEU A 47 -41.28 -33.14 -10.76
N PRO A 48 -40.36 -34.00 -10.28
CA PRO A 48 -39.68 -33.80 -9.00
C PRO A 48 -38.73 -32.60 -9.05
N LEU A 49 -38.92 -31.62 -8.15
CA LEU A 49 -38.08 -30.41 -8.03
C LEU A 49 -36.58 -30.69 -7.74
N SER A 50 -36.22 -31.92 -7.36
CA SER A 50 -34.83 -32.33 -7.13
C SER A 50 -33.97 -32.35 -8.40
N LEU A 51 -34.58 -32.41 -9.59
CA LEU A 51 -33.86 -32.38 -10.88
C LEU A 51 -33.46 -30.96 -11.32
N LEU A 52 -33.93 -29.91 -10.62
CA LEU A 52 -33.67 -28.50 -10.93
C LEU A 52 -32.60 -27.86 -10.00
N GLY A 53 -31.87 -28.66 -9.22
CA GLY A 53 -30.76 -28.17 -8.38
C GLY A 53 -31.18 -27.41 -7.13
N PHE A 54 -32.46 -27.40 -6.77
CA PHE A 54 -32.93 -26.75 -5.54
C PHE A 54 -32.57 -27.57 -4.28
N PRO A 55 -32.19 -26.92 -3.17
CA PRO A 55 -31.91 -27.60 -1.92
C PRO A 55 -33.11 -28.41 -1.42
N PRO A 56 -32.91 -29.53 -0.70
CA PRO A 56 -33.98 -30.38 -0.18
C PRO A 56 -35.06 -29.63 0.62
N CYS A 57 -34.69 -28.54 1.31
CA CYS A 57 -35.61 -27.68 2.05
C CYS A 57 -36.66 -26.96 1.17
N PHE A 58 -36.35 -26.63 -0.08
CA PHE A 58 -37.29 -25.94 -0.97
C PHE A 58 -38.49 -26.84 -1.33
N SER A 59 -38.26 -28.15 -1.45
CA SER A 59 -39.33 -29.14 -1.66
C SER A 59 -40.26 -29.26 -0.45
N GLN A 60 -39.72 -29.16 0.77
CA GLN A 60 -40.52 -29.25 2.01
C GLN A 60 -41.33 -27.98 2.28
N ILE A 61 -40.78 -26.79 1.99
CA ILE A 61 -41.52 -25.52 2.09
C ILE A 61 -42.67 -25.48 1.09
N MET A 62 -42.45 -25.92 -0.15
CA MET A 62 -43.52 -26.01 -1.15
C MET A 62 -44.60 -27.03 -0.78
N ARG A 63 -44.24 -28.16 -0.17
CA ARG A 63 -45.22 -29.12 0.37
C ARG A 63 -46.04 -28.52 1.52
N LEU A 64 -45.42 -27.75 2.41
CA LEU A 64 -46.12 -27.07 3.50
C LEU A 64 -47.09 -26.02 2.96
N LEU A 65 -46.67 -25.19 1.99
CA LEU A 65 -47.51 -24.18 1.35
C LEU A 65 -48.70 -24.80 0.61
N VAL A 66 -48.50 -25.94 -0.07
CA VAL A 66 -49.56 -26.70 -0.74
C VAL A 66 -50.51 -27.38 0.28
N SER A 67 -50.00 -27.87 1.41
CA SER A 67 -50.82 -28.45 2.49
C SER A 67 -51.66 -27.39 3.23
N LEU A 68 -51.08 -26.19 3.41
CA LEU A 68 -51.75 -25.01 3.97
C LEU A 68 -52.81 -24.45 3.02
N ALA A 69 -52.54 -24.46 1.71
CA ALA A 69 -53.50 -24.06 0.68
C ALA A 69 -54.68 -25.04 0.53
N ASN A 70 -54.50 -26.31 0.88
CA ASN A 70 -55.51 -27.38 0.76
C ASN A 70 -56.13 -27.84 2.10
N HIS A 71 -55.89 -27.13 3.20
CA HIS A 71 -56.46 -27.39 4.54
C HIS A 71 -56.36 -28.85 5.04
N ARG A 72 -55.23 -29.53 4.81
CA ARG A 72 -54.93 -30.81 5.50
C ARG A 72 -53.66 -30.64 6.34
N LEU A 73 -53.79 -30.85 7.66
CA LEU A 73 -52.69 -30.83 8.62
C LEU A 73 -52.36 -32.28 9.00
N GLU A 74 -51.24 -32.79 8.50
CA GLU A 74 -50.61 -34.02 9.00
C GLU A 74 -49.55 -33.65 10.06
N PRO A 75 -49.22 -34.51 11.03
CA PRO A 75 -48.31 -34.18 12.13
C PRO A 75 -46.86 -34.11 11.64
N LEU A 76 -46.19 -32.99 11.89
CA LEU A 76 -44.86 -32.68 11.36
C LEU A 76 -43.78 -32.71 12.47
N GLU A 77 -43.43 -33.90 12.95
CA GLU A 77 -42.33 -34.09 13.91
C GLU A 77 -40.92 -33.80 13.31
N GLY A 78 -40.80 -33.63 11.99
CA GLY A 78 -39.54 -33.30 11.30
C GLY A 78 -39.25 -31.81 11.10
N PHE A 79 -40.19 -30.90 11.44
CA PHE A 79 -40.09 -29.48 11.06
C PHE A 79 -39.11 -28.67 11.91
N THR A 80 -38.96 -29.01 13.19
CA THR A 80 -38.08 -28.32 14.13
C THR A 80 -36.60 -28.53 13.80
N VAL A 81 -36.24 -29.68 13.22
CA VAL A 81 -34.85 -30.00 12.83
C VAL A 81 -34.48 -29.30 11.51
N ALA A 82 -35.40 -29.25 10.54
CA ALA A 82 -35.18 -28.60 9.25
C ALA A 82 -35.05 -27.07 9.36
N MET A 83 -35.84 -26.42 10.24
CA MET A 83 -35.71 -24.97 10.49
C MET A 83 -34.36 -24.60 11.13
N ARG A 84 -33.88 -25.39 12.10
CA ARG A 84 -32.55 -25.20 12.70
C ARG A 84 -31.43 -25.38 11.67
N PHE A 85 -31.58 -26.30 10.72
CA PHE A 85 -30.62 -26.48 9.63
C PHE A 85 -30.59 -25.30 8.66
N CYS A 86 -31.75 -24.70 8.35
CA CYS A 86 -31.85 -23.51 7.51
C CYS A 86 -31.28 -22.26 8.20
N GLU A 87 -31.51 -22.07 9.50
CA GLU A 87 -30.89 -20.97 10.27
C GLU A 87 -29.36 -21.10 10.29
N VAL A 88 -28.84 -22.32 10.46
CA VAL A 88 -27.40 -22.61 10.41
C VAL A 88 -26.83 -22.38 9.00
N LEU A 89 -27.51 -22.81 7.94
CA LEU A 89 -27.06 -22.57 6.56
C LEU A 89 -27.15 -21.08 6.16
N LEU A 90 -28.14 -20.34 6.66
CA LEU A 90 -28.22 -18.88 6.50
C LEU A 90 -27.11 -18.18 7.28
N LEU A 91 -26.80 -18.62 8.50
CA LEU A 91 -25.65 -18.14 9.27
C LEU A 91 -24.33 -18.43 8.57
N PHE A 92 -24.13 -19.65 8.02
CA PHE A 92 -22.96 -19.98 7.21
C PHE A 92 -22.91 -19.20 5.90
N GLY A 93 -24.06 -18.91 5.27
CA GLY A 93 -24.16 -18.06 4.08
C GLY A 93 -23.83 -16.59 4.37
N LEU A 94 -24.34 -16.05 5.47
CA LEU A 94 -24.04 -14.70 5.97
C LEU A 94 -22.56 -14.58 6.38
N LEU A 95 -22.01 -15.57 7.08
CA LEU A 95 -20.58 -15.64 7.42
C LEU A 95 -19.71 -15.70 6.16
N ARG A 96 -20.12 -16.44 5.12
CA ARG A 96 -19.45 -16.49 3.81
C ARG A 96 -19.54 -15.17 3.03
N LEU A 97 -20.66 -14.45 3.15
CA LEU A 97 -20.87 -13.12 2.55
C LEU A 97 -20.02 -12.04 3.26
N THR A 98 -19.84 -12.13 4.57
CA THR A 98 -18.96 -11.22 5.33
C THR A 98 -17.47 -11.53 5.15
N SER A 99 -17.10 -12.78 4.90
CA SER A 99 -15.69 -13.18 4.66
C SER A 99 -15.19 -12.86 3.24
N GLY A 100 -16.07 -12.38 2.35
CA GLY A 100 -15.74 -12.04 0.96
C GLY A 100 -15.74 -10.53 0.67
N LEU A 101 -16.06 -9.69 1.65
CA LEU A 101 -15.81 -8.25 1.54
C LEU A 101 -14.31 -8.02 1.74
N PRO A 102 -13.62 -7.31 0.83
CA PRO A 102 -12.26 -6.88 1.11
C PRO A 102 -12.29 -6.13 2.45
N VAL A 103 -11.54 -6.61 3.44
CA VAL A 103 -11.18 -5.74 4.57
C VAL A 103 -10.43 -4.60 3.92
N ALA A 104 -11.07 -3.44 3.83
CA ALA A 104 -10.47 -2.30 3.17
C ALA A 104 -9.24 -1.88 4.00
N SER A 105 -8.11 -1.80 3.32
CA SER A 105 -6.83 -1.43 3.91
C SER A 105 -6.97 -0.16 4.75
N PRO A 106 -6.38 -0.05 5.96
CA PRO A 106 -6.34 1.21 6.70
C PRO A 106 -5.74 2.34 5.85
N PHE A 107 -4.83 2.00 4.93
CA PHE A 107 -4.21 2.90 3.96
C PHE A 107 -5.16 3.39 2.84
N SER A 108 -6.37 2.83 2.74
CA SER A 108 -7.40 3.20 1.75
C SER A 108 -8.63 3.90 2.34
N GLN A 109 -8.78 3.91 3.67
CA GLN A 109 -10.00 4.39 4.34
C GLN A 109 -9.81 5.70 5.10
N ALA A 110 -8.61 6.00 5.56
CA ALA A 110 -8.36 7.19 6.36
C ALA A 110 -8.04 8.39 5.46
N PRO A 111 -8.68 9.56 5.66
CA PRO A 111 -8.26 10.76 4.97
C PRO A 111 -6.85 11.13 5.40
N PHE A 112 -6.46 10.91 6.67
CA PHE A 112 -5.12 11.12 7.20
C PHE A 112 -4.59 9.91 7.97
N LEU A 113 -3.35 9.47 7.69
CA LEU A 113 -2.72 8.31 8.33
C LEU A 113 -1.34 8.63 8.89
N THR A 114 -1.13 8.36 10.17
CA THR A 114 0.20 8.32 10.78
C THR A 114 0.66 6.90 10.95
N VAL A 115 1.91 6.63 10.56
CA VAL A 115 2.51 5.30 10.65
C VAL A 115 3.78 5.35 11.47
N TRP A 116 3.95 4.38 12.37
CA TRP A 116 5.13 4.20 13.18
C TRP A 116 6.08 3.19 12.54
N ASN A 117 7.24 3.67 12.12
CA ASN A 117 8.34 2.87 11.60
C ASN A 117 9.63 3.20 12.37
N ALA A 118 9.58 3.02 13.69
CA ALA A 118 10.75 3.12 14.57
C ALA A 118 11.03 1.76 15.23
N PRO A 119 12.30 1.43 15.52
CA PRO A 119 12.69 0.11 16.04
C PRO A 119 12.41 -0.01 17.56
N THR A 120 11.15 0.10 17.96
CA THR A 120 10.74 0.12 19.37
C THR A 120 10.31 -1.25 19.93
N GLU A 121 10.39 -2.31 19.12
CA GLU A 121 10.12 -3.71 19.51
C GLU A 121 10.77 -4.13 20.84
N ASN A 122 12.01 -3.68 21.08
CA ASN A 122 12.78 -4.06 22.26
C ASN A 122 12.57 -3.12 23.47
N CYS A 123 11.81 -2.03 23.33
CA CYS A 123 11.64 -1.05 24.41
C CYS A 123 11.00 -1.65 25.65
N LEU A 124 9.94 -2.46 25.45
CA LEU A 124 9.23 -3.12 26.55
C LEU A 124 10.09 -4.21 27.19
N SER A 125 10.67 -5.11 26.37
CA SER A 125 11.40 -6.28 26.87
C SER A 125 12.73 -5.93 27.54
N GLN A 126 13.43 -4.90 27.06
CA GLN A 126 14.74 -4.51 27.61
C GLN A 126 14.66 -3.41 28.68
N TYR A 127 13.71 -2.48 28.56
CA TYR A 127 13.67 -1.29 29.41
C TYR A 127 12.36 -1.12 30.19
N GLY A 128 11.37 -2.01 30.00
CA GLY A 128 10.06 -1.90 30.65
C GLY A 128 9.24 -0.70 30.16
N VAL A 129 9.59 -0.13 29.00
CA VAL A 129 8.90 1.02 28.41
C VAL A 129 7.91 0.53 27.36
N ASP A 130 6.63 0.57 27.70
CA ASP A 130 5.54 0.34 26.75
C ASP A 130 5.11 1.65 26.10
N LEU A 131 5.10 1.69 24.77
CA LEU A 131 4.67 2.86 24.00
C LEU A 131 3.23 2.65 23.53
N ASP A 132 2.28 3.32 24.19
CA ASP A 132 0.87 3.31 23.76
C ASP A 132 0.65 4.24 22.56
N LEU A 133 0.91 3.71 21.36
CA LEU A 133 0.70 4.41 20.10
C LEU A 133 -0.77 4.39 19.65
N GLY A 134 -1.59 3.49 20.22
CA GLY A 134 -3.01 3.35 19.90
C GLY A 134 -3.82 4.60 20.26
N MET A 135 -3.45 5.28 21.35
CA MET A 135 -4.08 6.53 21.79
C MET A 135 -4.04 7.64 20.72
N PHE A 136 -3.05 7.61 19.81
CA PHE A 136 -2.83 8.64 18.79
C PHE A 136 -3.31 8.23 17.39
N SER A 137 -4.04 7.11 17.27
CA SER A 137 -4.45 6.54 15.97
C SER A 137 -3.26 6.29 15.03
N ILE A 138 -2.08 6.01 15.58
CA ILE A 138 -0.88 5.71 14.80
C ILE A 138 -0.92 4.23 14.42
N VAL A 139 -0.84 3.96 13.11
CA VAL A 139 -0.68 2.60 12.57
C VAL A 139 0.71 2.09 12.91
N GLN A 140 0.80 0.90 13.48
CA GLN A 140 2.06 0.25 13.86
C GLN A 140 2.00 -1.23 13.49
N ASN A 141 3.14 -1.84 13.25
CA ASN A 141 3.21 -3.29 13.12
C ASN A 141 2.90 -3.98 14.46
N GLN A 142 2.44 -5.24 14.39
CA GLN A 142 2.33 -6.11 15.54
C GLN A 142 3.66 -6.17 16.31
N ASN A 143 3.56 -6.09 17.64
CA ASN A 143 4.68 -6.04 18.57
C ASN A 143 5.69 -4.90 18.29
N GLN A 144 5.28 -3.86 17.56
CA GLN A 144 6.16 -2.75 17.12
C GLN A 144 7.40 -3.24 16.37
N THR A 145 7.28 -4.37 15.67
CA THR A 145 8.33 -4.93 14.83
C THR A 145 8.69 -3.96 13.72
N PHE A 146 9.97 -3.90 13.38
CA PHE A 146 10.46 -2.97 12.36
C PHE A 146 10.10 -3.40 10.92
N ILE A 147 9.83 -4.69 10.72
CA ILE A 147 9.36 -5.28 9.47
C ILE A 147 8.11 -6.08 9.79
N GLY A 148 6.96 -5.67 9.24
CA GLY A 148 5.68 -6.28 9.56
C GLY A 148 4.56 -5.96 8.57
N GLU A 149 3.34 -6.25 8.98
CA GLU A 149 2.13 -6.29 8.15
C GLU A 149 1.63 -4.92 7.69
N ASN A 150 1.97 -3.85 8.40
CA ASN A 150 1.57 -2.48 8.05
C ASN A 150 2.68 -1.71 7.34
N VAL A 151 3.93 -1.89 7.77
CA VAL A 151 5.12 -1.30 7.14
C VAL A 151 6.28 -2.29 7.14
N THR A 152 6.85 -2.50 5.97
CA THR A 152 8.07 -3.27 5.75
C THR A 152 9.07 -2.38 5.02
N ILE A 153 10.24 -2.18 5.62
CA ILE A 153 11.36 -1.45 5.03
C ILE A 153 12.53 -2.38 4.72
N PHE A 154 13.03 -2.30 3.50
CA PHE A 154 14.15 -3.08 3.00
C PHE A 154 15.41 -2.22 2.92
N TYR A 155 16.31 -2.39 3.88
CA TYR A 155 17.66 -1.82 3.80
C TYR A 155 18.50 -2.48 2.69
N ALA A 156 19.64 -1.88 2.39
CA ALA A 156 20.59 -2.30 1.36
C ALA A 156 20.99 -3.80 1.40
N ASP A 157 20.92 -4.46 2.56
CA ASP A 157 21.27 -5.88 2.75
C ASP A 157 20.04 -6.81 2.84
N LYS A 158 18.83 -6.28 2.61
CA LYS A 158 17.55 -6.99 2.83
C LYS A 158 16.75 -7.30 1.56
N LEU A 159 17.18 -6.79 0.41
CA LEU A 159 16.45 -6.97 -0.84
C LEU A 159 17.42 -7.17 -2.01
N GLY A 160 17.66 -8.42 -2.34
CA GLY A 160 18.51 -8.83 -3.44
C GLY A 160 19.97 -8.45 -3.27
N LEU A 161 20.70 -8.52 -4.38
CA LEU A 161 22.12 -8.19 -4.46
C LEU A 161 22.32 -6.74 -4.86
N TYR A 162 21.95 -5.80 -4.00
CA TYR A 162 22.11 -4.37 -4.28
C TYR A 162 23.60 -3.99 -4.41
N PRO A 163 24.05 -3.42 -5.55
CA PRO A 163 25.45 -3.05 -5.76
C PRO A 163 25.81 -1.80 -4.98
N ARG A 164 26.92 -1.86 -4.24
CA ARG A 164 27.40 -0.74 -3.41
C ARG A 164 28.88 -0.87 -3.07
N TYR A 165 29.45 0.19 -2.54
CA TYR A 165 30.76 0.13 -1.90
C TYR A 165 30.62 0.01 -0.37
N SER A 166 31.53 -0.72 0.27
CA SER A 166 31.70 -0.70 1.73
C SER A 166 32.30 0.63 2.20
N ALA A 167 32.32 0.86 3.52
CA ALA A 167 32.99 2.03 4.08
C ALA A 167 34.51 2.04 3.81
N GLN A 168 35.09 0.86 3.57
CA GLN A 168 36.50 0.65 3.21
C GLN A 168 36.74 0.77 1.70
N GLY A 169 35.71 1.08 0.91
CA GLY A 169 35.81 1.21 -0.55
C GLY A 169 35.80 -0.12 -1.31
N GLU A 170 35.42 -1.22 -0.66
CA GLU A 170 35.34 -2.52 -1.31
C GLU A 170 34.05 -2.66 -2.11
N ALA A 171 34.14 -3.17 -3.34
CA ALA A 171 32.98 -3.38 -4.19
C ALA A 171 32.15 -4.58 -3.69
N ILE A 172 30.93 -4.31 -3.23
CA ILE A 172 29.94 -5.32 -2.86
C ILE A 172 28.99 -5.49 -4.05
N ASN A 173 28.75 -6.75 -4.43
CA ASN A 173 27.91 -7.11 -5.57
C ASN A 173 28.30 -6.41 -6.88
N GLY A 174 29.60 -6.13 -7.10
CA GLY A 174 30.10 -5.43 -8.29
C GLY A 174 30.31 -3.92 -8.12
N GLY A 175 29.86 -3.33 -7.00
CA GLY A 175 30.09 -1.92 -6.65
C GLY A 175 29.16 -0.94 -7.36
N VAL A 176 29.02 -1.06 -8.67
CA VAL A 176 28.16 -0.21 -9.53
C VAL A 176 27.16 -1.07 -10.33
N PRO A 177 25.96 -0.56 -10.66
CA PRO A 177 24.90 -1.35 -11.30
C PRO A 177 25.30 -2.04 -12.62
N GLN A 178 26.10 -1.38 -13.47
CA GLN A 178 26.53 -1.92 -14.76
C GLN A 178 27.56 -3.06 -14.64
N ASN A 179 28.07 -3.32 -13.44
CA ASN A 179 29.04 -4.39 -13.15
C ASN A 179 28.42 -5.52 -12.31
N SER A 180 27.08 -5.59 -12.29
CA SER A 180 26.32 -6.46 -11.40
C SER A 180 25.30 -7.28 -12.18
N SER A 181 25.06 -8.53 -11.77
CA SER A 181 24.05 -9.38 -12.42
C SER A 181 22.65 -9.02 -11.92
N LEU A 182 21.86 -8.38 -12.78
CA LEU A 182 20.45 -8.08 -12.51
C LEU A 182 19.64 -9.37 -12.25
N ASP A 183 19.87 -10.43 -13.01
CA ASP A 183 19.15 -11.69 -12.83
C ASP A 183 19.43 -12.35 -11.48
N ALA A 184 20.69 -12.34 -11.03
CA ALA A 184 21.04 -12.84 -9.71
C ALA A 184 20.41 -11.98 -8.60
N HIS A 185 20.43 -10.66 -8.78
CA HIS A 185 19.77 -9.72 -7.88
C HIS A 185 18.26 -10.03 -7.75
N LEU A 186 17.54 -10.14 -8.87
CA LEU A 186 16.09 -10.35 -8.87
C LEU A 186 15.71 -11.73 -8.32
N ARG A 187 16.52 -12.77 -8.54
CA ARG A 187 16.30 -14.09 -7.93
C ARG A 187 16.32 -14.00 -6.40
N LEU A 188 17.37 -13.40 -5.83
CA LEU A 188 17.48 -13.24 -4.37
C LEU A 188 16.40 -12.30 -3.84
N ALA A 189 16.13 -11.17 -4.52
CA ALA A 189 15.06 -10.25 -4.13
C ALA A 189 13.70 -10.96 -4.06
N SER A 190 13.42 -11.91 -4.96
CA SER A 190 12.18 -12.69 -4.92
C SER A 190 12.09 -13.62 -3.71
N GLU A 191 13.22 -14.10 -3.20
CA GLU A 191 13.30 -14.92 -1.98
C GLU A 191 13.14 -14.03 -0.75
N ASP A 192 13.81 -12.89 -0.72
CA ASP A 192 13.70 -11.89 0.35
C ASP A 192 12.26 -11.38 0.50
N ILE A 193 11.57 -11.05 -0.61
CA ILE A 193 10.16 -10.63 -0.55
C ILE A 193 9.27 -11.73 0.04
N ARG A 194 9.51 -13.00 -0.31
CA ARG A 194 8.76 -14.13 0.27
C ARG A 194 9.01 -14.28 1.76
N TYR A 195 10.23 -14.01 2.20
CA TYR A 195 10.63 -14.11 3.59
C TYR A 195 10.06 -12.97 4.44
N TYR A 196 10.29 -11.71 4.03
CA TYR A 196 9.94 -10.53 4.81
C TYR A 196 8.46 -10.14 4.72
N ILE A 197 7.79 -10.43 3.61
CA ILE A 197 6.36 -10.16 3.43
C ILE A 197 5.68 -11.50 3.09
N PRO A 198 5.48 -12.42 4.03
CA PRO A 198 4.94 -13.74 3.73
C PRO A 198 3.51 -13.71 3.20
N ASP A 199 2.71 -12.73 3.64
CA ASP A 199 1.35 -12.52 3.17
C ASP A 199 1.36 -12.04 1.71
N ARG A 200 0.69 -12.79 0.81
CA ARG A 200 0.60 -12.46 -0.61
C ARG A 200 -0.37 -11.31 -0.89
N ASP A 201 -1.34 -11.11 -0.01
CA ASP A 201 -2.37 -10.08 -0.11
C ASP A 201 -1.99 -8.82 0.68
N PHE A 202 -0.71 -8.69 1.09
CA PHE A 202 -0.15 -7.54 1.79
C PHE A 202 -0.60 -6.21 1.17
N GLN A 203 -1.15 -5.33 2.02
CA GLN A 203 -1.68 -4.01 1.64
C GLN A 203 -0.96 -2.86 2.36
N GLY A 204 0.17 -3.15 3.01
CA GLY A 204 0.95 -2.18 3.75
C GLY A 204 1.97 -1.42 2.91
N LEU A 205 2.79 -0.62 3.57
CA LEU A 205 3.90 0.13 2.98
C LEU A 205 5.10 -0.79 2.77
N ALA A 206 5.59 -0.90 1.53
CA ALA A 206 6.78 -1.65 1.16
C ALA A 206 7.86 -0.68 0.67
N VAL A 207 8.72 -0.26 1.60
CA VAL A 207 9.70 0.81 1.36
C VAL A 207 11.07 0.22 1.06
N VAL A 208 11.66 0.56 -0.08
CA VAL A 208 13.04 0.19 -0.41
C VAL A 208 13.98 1.32 -0.05
N ASP A 209 14.83 1.08 0.94
CA ASP A 209 15.77 2.06 1.50
C ASP A 209 17.18 1.85 0.95
N TRP A 210 17.35 2.27 -0.30
CA TRP A 210 18.60 2.18 -1.05
C TRP A 210 19.25 3.55 -1.17
N GLU A 211 20.19 3.80 -0.27
CA GLU A 211 20.85 5.10 -0.16
C GLU A 211 22.29 5.11 -0.68
N SER A 212 22.82 4.01 -1.21
CA SER A 212 24.25 3.93 -1.55
C SER A 212 24.60 4.85 -2.72
N TRP A 213 23.81 4.83 -3.79
CA TRP A 213 23.94 5.68 -4.98
C TRP A 213 22.58 6.26 -5.41
N ARG A 214 22.61 7.26 -6.29
CA ARG A 214 21.40 7.86 -6.89
C ARG A 214 21.34 7.53 -8.38
N PRO A 215 20.16 7.27 -8.97
CA PRO A 215 20.05 6.85 -10.37
C PRO A 215 20.40 7.96 -11.38
N VAL A 216 20.42 9.22 -10.95
CA VAL A 216 20.89 10.37 -11.74
C VAL A 216 22.38 10.58 -11.46
N TRP A 217 23.21 10.52 -12.50
CA TRP A 217 24.66 10.62 -12.42
C TRP A 217 25.10 11.85 -11.60
N GLU A 218 24.52 13.00 -11.89
CA GLU A 218 24.93 14.26 -11.26
C GLU A 218 24.67 14.31 -9.75
N ARG A 219 23.73 13.52 -9.22
CA ARG A 219 23.41 13.45 -7.78
C ARG A 219 24.36 12.54 -6.99
N ASN A 220 25.37 11.93 -7.64
CA ASN A 220 26.39 11.12 -7.00
C ASN A 220 27.64 11.95 -6.65
N TRP A 221 27.45 12.96 -5.80
CA TRP A 221 28.50 13.83 -5.25
C TRP A 221 28.94 13.38 -3.85
N ASP A 222 29.92 14.10 -3.27
CA ASP A 222 30.51 13.83 -1.95
C ASP A 222 30.96 12.36 -1.80
N SER A 223 30.51 11.67 -0.75
CA SER A 223 30.84 10.26 -0.51
C SER A 223 30.36 9.32 -1.62
N LYS A 224 29.47 9.76 -2.51
CA LYS A 224 28.98 8.99 -3.67
C LYS A 224 29.85 9.17 -4.91
N GLN A 225 30.89 9.99 -4.86
CA GLN A 225 31.83 10.13 -5.97
C GLN A 225 32.49 8.79 -6.36
N VAL A 226 32.63 7.87 -5.40
CA VAL A 226 33.15 6.50 -5.64
C VAL A 226 32.38 5.76 -6.74
N TYR A 227 31.08 6.00 -6.91
CA TYR A 227 30.28 5.37 -7.97
C TYR A 227 30.63 5.93 -9.36
N LYS A 228 30.94 7.24 -9.45
CA LYS A 228 31.44 7.85 -10.69
C LYS A 228 32.84 7.31 -11.03
N GLU A 229 33.72 7.20 -10.04
CA GLU A 229 35.08 6.69 -10.26
C GLU A 229 35.11 5.20 -10.62
N GLY A 230 34.33 4.37 -9.92
CA GLY A 230 34.17 2.95 -10.24
C GLY A 230 33.64 2.74 -11.66
N SER A 231 32.63 3.53 -12.05
CA SER A 231 32.07 3.50 -13.41
C SER A 231 33.12 3.87 -14.47
N LYS A 232 33.87 4.97 -14.26
CA LYS A 232 34.94 5.40 -15.17
C LYS A 232 36.08 4.39 -15.25
N ALA A 233 36.44 3.74 -14.14
CA ALA A 233 37.48 2.73 -14.10
C ALA A 233 37.14 1.52 -15.00
N LEU A 234 35.89 1.05 -14.96
CA LEU A 234 35.40 -0.04 -15.83
C LEU A 234 35.47 0.32 -17.32
N VAL A 235 35.13 1.56 -17.68
CA VAL A 235 35.22 2.02 -19.06
C VAL A 235 36.68 2.13 -19.50
N ARG A 236 37.56 2.73 -18.69
CA ARG A 236 39.01 2.81 -18.99
C ARG A 236 39.67 1.44 -19.18
N ALA A 237 39.27 0.45 -18.38
CA ALA A 237 39.79 -0.90 -18.51
C ALA A 237 39.43 -1.56 -19.85
N ARG A 238 38.23 -1.26 -20.40
CA ARG A 238 37.79 -1.76 -21.70
C ARG A 238 38.28 -0.91 -22.87
N HIS A 239 38.53 0.38 -22.64
CA HIS A 239 38.94 1.35 -23.66
C HIS A 239 40.14 2.20 -23.18
N PRO A 240 41.36 1.63 -23.13
CA PRO A 240 42.54 2.33 -22.59
C PRO A 240 42.99 3.54 -23.43
N ASP A 241 42.57 3.60 -24.70
CA ASP A 241 42.91 4.61 -25.69
C ASP A 241 41.92 5.78 -25.75
N TRP A 242 40.78 5.69 -25.04
CA TRP A 242 39.77 6.73 -25.05
C TRP A 242 40.18 7.97 -24.25
N SER A 243 39.78 9.14 -24.75
CA SER A 243 39.95 10.40 -24.02
C SER A 243 39.12 10.42 -22.73
N PRO A 244 39.49 11.23 -21.73
CA PRO A 244 38.73 11.37 -20.49
C PRO A 244 37.25 11.71 -20.70
N ALA A 245 36.93 12.54 -21.70
CA ALA A 245 35.55 12.93 -22.02
C ALA A 245 34.73 11.77 -22.59
N GLN A 246 35.32 10.93 -23.45
CA GLN A 246 34.66 9.72 -23.96
C GLN A 246 34.39 8.71 -22.84
N VAL A 247 35.37 8.53 -21.94
CA VAL A 247 35.23 7.67 -20.76
C VAL A 247 34.08 8.14 -19.87
N GLU A 248 34.01 9.43 -19.57
CA GLU A 248 32.96 9.98 -18.71
C GLU A 248 31.57 9.87 -19.34
N ALA A 249 31.44 10.19 -20.64
CA ALA A 249 30.17 10.06 -21.35
C ALA A 249 29.64 8.62 -21.35
N ALA A 250 30.51 7.63 -21.61
CA ALA A 250 30.12 6.23 -21.56
C ALA A 250 29.84 5.74 -20.14
N ALA A 251 30.67 6.12 -19.15
CA ALA A 251 30.45 5.74 -17.76
C ALA A 251 29.11 6.25 -17.23
N ARG A 252 28.75 7.49 -17.55
CA ARG A 252 27.45 8.06 -17.23
C ARG A 252 26.32 7.26 -17.86
N LEU A 253 26.38 7.03 -19.17
CA LEU A 253 25.34 6.32 -19.91
C LEU A 253 25.11 4.91 -19.33
N GLU A 254 26.18 4.14 -19.14
CA GLU A 254 26.10 2.77 -18.62
C GLU A 254 25.56 2.72 -17.18
N PHE A 255 26.01 3.66 -16.33
CA PHE A 255 25.57 3.76 -14.95
C PHE A 255 24.07 4.10 -14.85
N GLU A 256 23.61 5.14 -15.54
CA GLU A 256 22.20 5.57 -15.47
C GLU A 256 21.26 4.51 -16.07
N GLN A 257 21.65 3.88 -17.20
CA GLN A 257 20.85 2.79 -17.79
C GLN A 257 20.75 1.57 -16.88
N SER A 258 21.86 1.15 -16.28
CA SER A 258 21.89 -0.02 -15.40
C SER A 258 21.25 0.28 -14.05
N GLY A 259 21.48 1.47 -13.49
CA GLY A 259 20.85 1.95 -12.26
C GLY A 259 19.33 2.00 -12.39
N ARG A 260 18.82 2.54 -13.51
CA ARG A 260 17.39 2.49 -13.84
C ARG A 260 16.87 1.05 -13.85
N LYS A 261 17.49 0.14 -14.62
CA LYS A 261 17.04 -1.26 -14.72
C LYS A 261 16.99 -1.94 -13.34
N PHE A 262 18.02 -1.75 -12.52
CA PHE A 262 18.07 -2.31 -11.17
C PHE A 262 16.90 -1.82 -10.30
N MET A 263 16.66 -0.51 -10.25
CA MET A 263 15.58 0.04 -9.42
C MET A 263 14.20 -0.32 -9.97
N GLU A 264 13.99 -0.13 -11.28
CA GLU A 264 12.70 -0.33 -11.95
C GLU A 264 12.25 -1.80 -11.90
N GLU A 265 13.13 -2.75 -12.22
CA GLU A 265 12.76 -4.17 -12.24
C GLU A 265 12.58 -4.75 -10.83
N THR A 266 13.31 -4.24 -9.83
CA THR A 266 13.10 -4.62 -8.43
C THR A 266 11.72 -4.18 -7.95
N GLN A 267 11.32 -2.95 -8.29
CA GLN A 267 10.02 -2.43 -7.91
C GLN A 267 8.87 -3.17 -8.61
N LYS A 268 9.01 -3.44 -9.91
CA LYS A 268 8.07 -4.27 -10.67
C LYS A 268 7.96 -5.69 -10.10
N LEU A 269 9.07 -6.29 -9.68
CA LEU A 269 9.08 -7.59 -9.00
C LEU A 269 8.27 -7.54 -7.70
N GLY A 270 8.52 -6.52 -6.86
CA GLY A 270 7.77 -6.26 -5.64
C GLY A 270 6.27 -6.20 -5.90
N GLN A 271 5.83 -5.33 -6.82
CA GLN A 271 4.43 -5.20 -7.19
C GLN A 271 3.84 -6.49 -7.78
N LYS A 272 4.58 -7.21 -8.63
CA LYS A 272 4.11 -8.49 -9.17
C LYS A 272 3.86 -9.52 -8.06
N MET A 273 4.70 -9.52 -7.04
CA MET A 273 4.62 -10.50 -5.95
C MET A 273 3.62 -10.10 -4.87
N ARG A 274 3.48 -8.79 -4.60
CA ARG A 274 2.59 -8.19 -3.60
C ARG A 274 1.83 -7.03 -4.26
N PRO A 275 0.81 -7.33 -5.09
CA PRO A 275 0.15 -6.35 -5.97
C PRO A 275 -0.63 -5.27 -5.23
N SER A 276 -1.07 -5.53 -4.00
CA SER A 276 -1.72 -4.54 -3.16
C SER A 276 -0.75 -3.76 -2.25
N GLY A 277 0.54 -4.10 -2.27
CA GLY A 277 1.56 -3.42 -1.50
C GLY A 277 1.86 -2.04 -2.09
N LEU A 278 2.11 -1.08 -1.21
CA LEU A 278 2.49 0.28 -1.57
C LEU A 278 4.02 0.35 -1.68
N TRP A 279 4.54 0.10 -2.88
CA TRP A 279 5.96 -0.01 -3.19
C TRP A 279 6.54 1.33 -3.63
N GLY A 280 7.67 1.71 -3.03
CA GLY A 280 8.36 2.96 -3.33
C GLY A 280 9.77 2.98 -2.76
N PHE A 281 10.61 3.85 -3.32
CA PHE A 281 11.94 4.09 -2.79
C PHE A 281 11.90 5.22 -1.75
N TYR A 282 12.51 4.98 -0.59
CA TYR A 282 12.70 6.01 0.41
C TYR A 282 13.53 7.19 -0.12
N GLY A 283 13.14 8.40 0.24
CA GLY A 283 13.80 9.65 -0.13
C GLY A 283 13.50 10.14 -1.54
N PHE A 284 12.52 9.54 -2.24
CA PHE A 284 12.13 9.94 -3.59
C PHE A 284 10.67 10.42 -3.68
N PRO A 285 10.42 11.52 -4.45
CA PRO A 285 11.42 12.41 -5.03
C PRO A 285 12.14 13.24 -3.95
N ASN A 286 13.32 13.75 -4.29
CA ASN A 286 14.04 14.69 -3.44
C ASN A 286 14.07 16.07 -4.10
N CYS A 287 13.74 17.09 -3.31
CA CYS A 287 13.66 18.49 -3.71
C CYS A 287 15.02 19.22 -3.62
N TYR A 288 15.97 18.71 -2.83
CA TYR A 288 17.30 19.31 -2.59
C TYR A 288 17.27 20.80 -2.15
N ASN A 289 16.17 21.23 -1.53
CA ASN A 289 15.93 22.57 -1.02
C ASN A 289 16.55 22.81 0.38
N TYR A 290 17.77 22.35 0.63
CA TYR A 290 18.36 22.39 1.98
C TYR A 290 18.59 23.84 2.46
N TYR A 291 18.19 24.10 3.71
CA TYR A 291 18.50 25.34 4.41
C TYR A 291 19.87 25.27 5.09
N ASN A 292 20.57 26.41 5.13
CA ASN A 292 21.74 26.64 6.00
C ASN A 292 21.78 28.10 6.46
N ASP A 293 22.63 28.40 7.44
CA ASP A 293 22.82 29.73 8.04
C ASP A 293 23.20 30.84 7.04
N ARG A 294 23.73 30.47 5.86
CA ARG A 294 24.10 31.39 4.78
C ARG A 294 22.99 31.60 3.76
N SER A 295 21.82 30.97 3.94
CA SER A 295 20.69 31.08 3.02
C SER A 295 20.07 32.47 3.11
N ILE A 296 20.14 33.22 2.01
CA ILE A 296 19.55 34.56 1.89
C ILE A 296 18.21 34.43 1.17
N ASN A 297 17.13 34.99 1.73
CA ASN A 297 15.78 34.94 1.15
C ASN A 297 15.30 33.51 0.82
N TYR A 298 15.52 32.58 1.74
CA TYR A 298 15.13 31.18 1.58
C TYR A 298 13.62 31.05 1.31
N THR A 299 13.27 30.53 0.12
CA THR A 299 11.88 30.29 -0.31
C THR A 299 11.42 28.86 -0.02
N GLY A 300 12.35 27.94 0.18
CA GLY A 300 12.09 26.51 0.30
C GLY A 300 11.79 25.82 -1.03
N GLU A 301 11.67 26.54 -2.15
CA GLU A 301 11.39 25.96 -3.46
C GLU A 301 12.47 24.96 -3.89
N CYS A 302 12.06 23.92 -4.61
CA CYS A 302 13.02 23.01 -5.24
C CYS A 302 13.74 23.76 -6.35
N PRO A 303 15.09 23.69 -6.45
CA PRO A 303 15.81 24.30 -7.55
C PRO A 303 15.34 23.76 -8.91
N ASP A 304 15.24 24.61 -9.94
CA ASP A 304 14.74 24.24 -11.28
C ASP A 304 15.46 23.04 -11.90
N VAL A 305 16.78 22.93 -11.66
CA VAL A 305 17.59 21.80 -12.12
C VAL A 305 17.14 20.48 -11.47
N GLU A 306 16.65 20.53 -10.23
CA GLU A 306 16.20 19.35 -9.49
C GLU A 306 14.79 18.93 -9.90
N LEU A 307 13.92 19.89 -10.22
CA LEU A 307 12.63 19.61 -10.87
C LEU A 307 12.84 18.89 -12.21
N SER A 308 13.74 19.43 -13.04
CA SER A 308 14.08 18.85 -14.36
C SER A 308 14.65 17.43 -14.22
N ARG A 309 15.54 17.21 -13.24
CA ARG A 309 16.09 15.87 -12.94
C ARG A 309 15.03 14.90 -12.41
N ASN A 310 14.03 15.38 -11.68
CA ASN A 310 12.92 14.53 -11.23
C ASN A 310 11.97 14.18 -12.38
N ASP A 311 11.85 15.04 -13.41
CA ASP A 311 11.09 14.70 -14.63
C ASP A 311 11.75 13.56 -15.42
N GLU A 312 13.08 13.51 -15.46
CA GLU A 312 13.84 12.39 -16.04
C GLU A 312 13.62 11.06 -15.30
N LEU A 313 13.12 11.10 -14.06
CA LEU A 313 12.80 9.94 -13.24
C LEU A 313 11.34 9.48 -13.38
N PHE A 314 10.59 9.93 -14.38
CA PHE A 314 9.22 9.47 -14.65
C PHE A 314 9.06 7.95 -14.60
N TRP A 315 10.05 7.20 -15.08
CA TRP A 315 10.06 5.74 -15.05
C TRP A 315 9.95 5.15 -13.63
N MET A 316 10.48 5.84 -12.62
CA MET A 316 10.40 5.44 -11.22
C MET A 316 9.00 5.69 -10.67
N TRP A 317 8.40 6.85 -10.97
CA TRP A 317 7.04 7.17 -10.55
C TRP A 317 6.07 6.16 -11.15
N ASN A 318 6.18 5.90 -12.45
CA ASN A 318 5.34 4.96 -13.17
C ASN A 318 5.49 3.50 -12.69
N ALA A 319 6.65 3.15 -12.12
CA ALA A 319 6.90 1.83 -11.53
C ALA A 319 6.61 1.77 -10.03
N SER A 320 6.15 2.85 -9.41
CA SER A 320 5.80 2.93 -7.99
C SER A 320 4.30 2.73 -7.76
N SER A 321 3.93 2.37 -6.54
CA SER A 321 2.55 2.42 -6.05
C SER A 321 2.38 3.33 -4.82
N ALA A 322 3.48 3.93 -4.34
CA ALA A 322 3.50 5.06 -3.40
C ALA A 322 4.82 5.85 -3.50
N LEU A 323 4.82 7.11 -3.07
CA LEU A 323 6.02 7.96 -2.97
C LEU A 323 6.40 8.24 -1.51
N TYR A 324 7.70 8.25 -1.22
CA TYR A 324 8.25 8.34 0.14
C TYR A 324 9.32 9.44 0.27
N PRO A 325 8.97 10.73 0.05
CA PRO A 325 9.92 11.82 0.23
C PRO A 325 10.32 11.92 1.71
N ASP A 326 11.58 12.23 2.03
CA ASP A 326 11.96 12.57 3.41
C ASP A 326 11.72 14.06 3.68
N ILE A 327 11.32 14.43 4.89
CA ILE A 327 11.15 15.82 5.35
C ILE A 327 11.90 16.06 6.67
N TYR A 328 13.06 15.43 6.81
CA TYR A 328 13.85 15.50 8.04
C TYR A 328 14.45 16.89 8.25
N LEU A 329 14.38 17.39 9.49
CA LEU A 329 14.88 18.71 9.83
C LEU A 329 16.33 18.62 10.31
N SER A 330 17.24 19.39 9.70
CA SER A 330 18.60 19.58 10.23
C SER A 330 18.58 20.46 11.49
N LEU A 331 19.66 20.42 12.27
CA LEU A 331 19.78 21.27 13.46
C LEU A 331 19.78 22.77 13.13
N ASP A 332 20.21 23.16 11.92
CA ASP A 332 20.21 24.55 11.46
C ASP A 332 18.79 25.14 11.33
N LEU A 333 17.78 24.28 11.21
CA LEU A 333 16.36 24.67 11.17
C LEU A 333 15.74 24.82 12.57
N ARG A 334 16.51 24.61 13.64
CA ARG A 334 16.00 24.67 15.02
C ARG A 334 15.49 26.07 15.36
N GLY A 335 14.23 26.13 15.77
CA GLY A 335 13.56 27.40 16.13
C GLY A 335 13.15 28.26 14.93
N LEU A 336 13.40 27.81 13.69
CA LEU A 336 13.09 28.52 12.46
C LEU A 336 11.76 28.06 11.87
N GLY A 337 10.65 28.36 12.57
CA GLY A 337 9.33 27.82 12.21
C GLY A 337 8.87 28.15 10.78
N LYS A 338 9.23 29.33 10.26
CA LYS A 338 8.91 29.73 8.89
C LYS A 338 9.70 28.91 7.86
N GLU A 339 11.01 28.81 8.05
CA GLU A 339 11.91 28.08 7.16
C GLU A 339 11.61 26.58 7.17
N VAL A 340 11.26 26.03 8.34
CA VAL A 340 10.76 24.64 8.47
C VAL A 340 9.52 24.42 7.62
N LEU A 341 8.52 25.31 7.69
CA LEU A 341 7.31 25.20 6.88
C LEU A 341 7.63 25.28 5.39
N LEU A 342 8.48 26.22 4.97
CA LEU A 342 8.88 26.36 3.57
C LEU A 342 9.65 25.12 3.06
N TYR A 343 10.55 24.58 3.88
CA TYR A 343 11.34 23.39 3.58
C TYR A 343 10.44 22.16 3.36
N THR A 344 9.54 21.86 4.30
CA THR A 344 8.68 20.67 4.22
C THR A 344 7.61 20.81 3.17
N HIS A 345 6.99 21.98 3.04
CA HIS A 345 5.93 22.25 2.08
C HIS A 345 6.37 21.94 0.65
N HIS A 346 7.51 22.45 0.20
CA HIS A 346 7.96 22.26 -1.18
C HIS A 346 8.44 20.83 -1.48
N ARG A 347 8.95 20.11 -0.47
CA ARG A 347 9.28 18.68 -0.61
C ARG A 347 8.04 17.84 -0.83
N ILE A 348 6.98 18.17 -0.11
CA ILE A 348 5.67 17.56 -0.27
C ILE A 348 5.06 17.92 -1.64
N LEU A 349 5.08 19.20 -2.02
CA LEU A 349 4.58 19.65 -3.33
C LEU A 349 5.30 18.96 -4.48
N GLU A 350 6.60 18.74 -4.38
CA GLU A 350 7.34 18.03 -5.43
C GLU A 350 6.95 16.56 -5.53
N ALA A 351 6.70 15.89 -4.41
CA ALA A 351 6.16 14.54 -4.41
C ALA A 351 4.76 14.48 -5.04
N MET A 352 3.89 15.43 -4.74
CA MET A 352 2.59 15.53 -5.38
C MET A 352 2.71 15.79 -6.88
N ARG A 353 3.61 16.69 -7.29
CA ARG A 353 3.87 16.99 -8.70
C ARG A 353 4.34 15.75 -9.45
N ALA A 354 5.22 14.95 -8.87
CA ALA A 354 5.68 13.69 -9.45
C ALA A 354 4.56 12.63 -9.51
N ALA A 355 3.74 12.52 -8.46
CA ALA A 355 2.58 11.62 -8.41
C ALA A 355 1.54 11.94 -9.49
N ASP A 356 1.29 13.24 -9.74
CA ASP A 356 0.33 13.72 -10.75
C ASP A 356 0.76 13.42 -12.20
N GLN A 357 2.02 13.04 -12.44
CA GLN A 357 2.49 12.64 -13.78
C GLN A 357 2.01 11.23 -14.17
N VAL A 358 1.65 10.38 -13.20
CA VAL A 358 1.29 8.98 -13.44
C VAL A 358 -0.21 8.87 -13.77
N THR A 359 -0.55 8.07 -14.78
CA THR A 359 -1.94 7.83 -15.24
C THR A 359 -2.20 6.32 -15.34
N PRO A 360 -3.35 5.78 -14.89
CA PRO A 360 -4.56 6.45 -14.38
C PRO A 360 -4.54 6.77 -12.88
N SER A 361 -3.46 6.44 -12.16
CA SER A 361 -3.41 6.52 -10.70
C SER A 361 -2.59 7.71 -10.22
N GLN A 362 -3.17 8.56 -9.37
CA GLN A 362 -2.41 9.43 -8.47
C GLN A 362 -1.76 8.56 -7.40
N LEU A 363 -0.44 8.66 -7.25
CA LEU A 363 0.28 7.89 -6.23
C LEU A 363 0.03 8.50 -4.84
N PRO A 364 -0.30 7.70 -3.82
CA PRO A 364 -0.34 8.20 -2.46
C PRO A 364 1.07 8.59 -2.00
N VAL A 365 1.16 9.72 -1.30
CA VAL A 365 2.43 10.28 -0.79
C VAL A 365 2.50 10.06 0.72
N PHE A 366 3.60 9.46 1.18
CA PHE A 366 3.89 9.18 2.59
C PHE A 366 5.25 9.80 2.97
N PRO A 367 5.29 11.09 3.33
CA PRO A 367 6.51 11.74 3.75
C PRO A 367 7.10 11.09 5.01
N TYR A 368 8.39 10.81 4.95
CA TYR A 368 9.19 10.32 6.05
C TYR A 368 9.57 11.48 6.98
N ALA A 369 9.17 11.39 8.25
CA ALA A 369 9.47 12.37 9.28
C ALA A 369 10.23 11.72 10.45
N ARG A 370 11.06 12.51 11.14
CA ARG A 370 11.73 12.14 12.40
C ARG A 370 11.17 12.95 13.55
N ILE A 371 11.29 12.41 14.76
CA ILE A 371 10.93 13.13 16.00
C ILE A 371 12.11 13.89 16.61
N VAL A 372 13.30 13.73 16.05
CA VAL A 372 14.54 14.44 16.41
C VAL A 372 15.15 15.10 15.17
N TYR A 373 16.02 16.09 15.38
CA TYR A 373 16.81 16.67 14.29
C TYR A 373 17.78 15.64 13.71
N THR A 374 18.08 15.79 12.42
CA THR A 374 18.98 14.88 11.69
C THR A 374 20.36 14.83 12.33
N TYR A 375 20.86 13.61 12.57
CA TYR A 375 22.15 13.32 13.21
C TYR A 375 22.26 13.77 14.69
N THR A 376 21.14 13.98 15.38
CA THR A 376 21.12 14.30 16.81
C THR A 376 20.12 13.42 17.58
N LEU A 377 20.17 13.52 18.92
CA LEU A 377 19.13 13.01 19.84
C LEU A 377 18.23 14.14 20.36
N GLU A 378 18.30 15.33 19.75
CA GLU A 378 17.53 16.49 20.17
C GLU A 378 16.14 16.45 19.53
N PHE A 379 15.10 16.32 20.36
CA PHE A 379 13.70 16.31 19.90
C PHE A 379 13.31 17.60 19.18
N LEU A 380 12.44 17.46 18.18
CA LEU A 380 11.87 18.60 17.48
C LEU A 380 11.07 19.48 18.45
N SER A 381 11.16 20.80 18.25
CA SER A 381 10.42 21.74 19.09
C SER A 381 8.93 21.71 18.76
N LYS A 382 8.06 22.08 19.72
CA LYS A 382 6.61 22.18 19.49
C LYS A 382 6.26 23.15 18.35
N VAL A 383 7.09 24.17 18.12
CA VAL A 383 6.96 25.16 17.02
C VAL A 383 7.32 24.52 15.67
N SER A 384 8.23 23.56 15.66
CA SER A 384 8.56 22.72 14.50
C SER A 384 7.50 21.64 14.24
N GLY A 385 6.53 21.45 15.14
CA GLY A 385 5.44 20.47 15.04
C GLY A 385 4.42 20.72 13.93
N GLY A 386 4.55 21.82 13.18
CA GLY A 386 3.81 22.09 11.95
C GLY A 386 4.23 21.23 10.74
N LEU A 387 4.81 20.04 10.98
CA LEU A 387 5.12 19.05 9.94
C LEU A 387 3.85 18.49 9.28
N VAL A 388 2.70 18.62 9.95
CA VAL A 388 1.38 18.38 9.36
C VAL A 388 1.00 19.66 8.61
N PRO A 389 0.87 19.64 7.28
CA PRO A 389 0.39 20.80 6.54
C PRO A 389 -0.92 21.30 7.16
N SER A 390 -1.05 22.61 7.37
CA SER A 390 -2.39 23.18 7.56
C SER A 390 -3.22 22.81 6.34
N SER A 391 -4.52 22.56 6.57
CA SER A 391 -5.58 22.13 5.65
C SER A 391 -5.79 22.97 4.36
N SER A 392 -4.82 23.81 4.01
CA SER A 392 -4.74 24.67 2.82
C SER A 392 -3.81 24.11 1.72
N ALA A 393 -2.95 23.13 2.00
CA ALA A 393 -2.39 22.29 0.95
C ALA A 393 -3.47 21.30 0.53
N ARG A 394 -3.62 21.03 -0.79
CA ARG A 394 -4.62 20.09 -1.34
C ARG A 394 -4.84 18.89 -0.41
N SER A 395 -6.09 18.46 -0.30
CA SER A 395 -6.62 17.32 0.47
C SER A 395 -5.92 15.96 0.31
N ASP A 396 -4.77 15.90 -0.35
CA ASP A 396 -4.18 14.70 -0.92
C ASP A 396 -2.82 14.36 -0.26
N VAL A 397 -2.29 15.21 0.63
CA VAL A 397 -1.16 14.85 1.52
C VAL A 397 -1.61 14.90 2.95
N ASN A 398 -2.06 13.74 3.37
CA ASN A 398 -2.57 13.53 4.70
C ASN A 398 -1.89 12.32 5.35
N ASN A 399 -0.74 11.87 4.86
CA ASN A 399 -0.04 10.78 5.53
C ASN A 399 1.27 11.27 6.08
N ILE A 400 1.70 10.78 7.25
CA ILE A 400 3.05 10.98 7.77
C ILE A 400 3.57 9.63 8.25
N LEU A 401 4.71 9.24 7.71
CA LEU A 401 5.44 8.07 8.15
C LEU A 401 6.53 8.54 9.12
N PHE A 402 6.29 8.37 10.41
CA PHE A 402 7.32 8.61 11.41
C PHE A 402 8.30 7.46 11.36
N ALA A 403 9.52 7.73 10.93
CA ALA A 403 10.58 6.75 10.97
C ALA A 403 11.84 7.33 11.59
N GLN A 404 12.44 6.53 12.46
CA GLN A 404 13.69 6.87 13.10
C GLN A 404 14.76 5.90 12.62
N HIS A 405 15.80 6.43 11.97
CA HIS A 405 16.86 5.60 11.40
C HIS A 405 17.59 4.81 12.48
N ARG A 406 17.86 3.53 12.20
CA ARG A 406 18.43 2.55 13.12
C ARG A 406 19.75 2.98 13.77
N SER A 407 20.55 3.79 13.06
CA SER A 407 21.86 4.26 13.52
C SER A 407 21.84 5.13 14.78
N ILE A 408 20.69 5.73 15.12
CA ILE A 408 20.56 6.55 16.33
C ILE A 408 20.30 5.65 17.55
N TRP A 409 19.61 4.53 17.36
CA TRP A 409 19.31 3.55 18.40
C TRP A 409 20.40 2.49 18.60
N SER A 410 21.29 2.26 17.62
CA SER A 410 22.45 1.36 17.82
C SER A 410 23.49 1.90 18.81
N THR A 411 23.30 3.13 19.29
CA THR A 411 24.12 3.80 20.32
C THR A 411 23.48 3.81 21.71
N LEU A 412 22.25 3.28 21.85
CA LEU A 412 21.57 3.01 23.11
C LEU A 412 21.55 1.49 23.35
#